data_AF-A0A9P5YRR5-F1
#
_entry.id   AF-A0A9P5YRR5-F1
#
_cell.length_a   1.000
_cell.length_b   1.000
_cell.length_c   1.000
_cell.angle_alpha   90.00
_cell.angle_beta   90.00
_cell.angle_gamma   90.00
#
_symmetry.space_group_name_H-M   'P 1'
#
loop_
_entity.id
_entity.type
_entity.pdbx_description
1 polymer ?
#
loop_
_entity_poly.entity_id
_entity_poly.type
_entity_poly.pdbx_seq_one_letter_code
_entity_poly.pdbx_strand_id
1 'polypeptide(L)'
;IQVVNDALAFFVHLPGRKPRLTIWNWKTSNRIYVSFFIPLVDTDFTLLSPSTYLMTSALRAGSIQLYTLVSPTHSSDAISSPPNASYGSAIHLVTLHFPPTTPRVDIAQVVVEASPTEARALPNRPCKQKDSDRLHLFSTQYDIYDMREGHTIRTVTFVHQGVFMTYMEKAQSQANEAGIAITDASFKPLEVPWTEWGPRNARVIETNWALDCGRYV
;
A
#
# COMPACT_ATOMS: atom_id res chain seq x y z
N ILE A 1 9.49 -0.60 -8.91
CA ILE A 1 9.05 -1.97 -9.29
C ILE A 1 9.04 -2.80 -8.02
N GLN A 2 8.02 -3.64 -7.81
CA GLN A 2 7.86 -4.48 -6.63
C GLN A 2 7.65 -5.94 -7.08
N VAL A 3 8.28 -6.89 -6.39
CA VAL A 3 8.17 -8.32 -6.69
C VAL A 3 7.81 -9.07 -5.43
N VAL A 4 6.71 -9.83 -5.46
CA VAL A 4 6.30 -10.70 -4.35
C VAL A 4 5.83 -12.03 -4.94
N ASN A 5 6.60 -13.09 -4.68
CA ASN A 5 6.41 -14.42 -5.28
C ASN A 5 6.35 -14.34 -6.82
N ASP A 6 5.19 -14.67 -7.39
CA ASP A 6 4.96 -14.72 -8.82
C ASP A 6 4.32 -13.43 -9.37
N ALA A 7 4.07 -12.45 -8.50
CA ALA A 7 3.52 -11.15 -8.86
C ALA A 7 4.63 -10.11 -9.04
N LEU A 8 4.62 -9.46 -10.20
CA LEU A 8 5.42 -8.30 -10.54
C LEU A 8 4.49 -7.10 -10.63
N ALA A 9 4.76 -6.06 -9.86
CA ALA A 9 4.00 -4.82 -9.87
C ALA A 9 4.89 -3.62 -10.19
N PHE A 10 4.37 -2.69 -10.99
CA PHE A 10 5.10 -1.48 -11.33
C PHE A 10 4.15 -0.32 -11.61
N PHE A 11 4.63 0.86 -11.27
CA PHE A 11 3.96 2.12 -11.54
C PHE A 11 4.45 2.66 -12.88
N VAL A 12 3.54 2.99 -13.77
CA VAL A 12 3.84 3.60 -15.07
C VAL A 12 3.36 5.03 -15.04
N HIS A 13 4.30 5.97 -15.09
CA HIS A 13 4.04 7.39 -15.24
C HIS A 13 4.62 7.85 -16.58
N LEU A 14 3.74 8.15 -17.55
CA LEU A 14 4.13 8.63 -18.87
C LEU A 14 3.67 10.08 -19.03
N PRO A 15 4.49 10.98 -19.61
CA PRO A 15 4.10 12.36 -19.87
C PRO A 15 2.74 12.44 -20.60
N GLY A 16 1.85 13.29 -20.10
CA GLY A 16 0.51 13.49 -20.66
C GLY A 16 -0.49 12.34 -20.41
N ARG A 17 -0.13 11.31 -19.63
CA ARG A 17 -1.03 10.21 -19.25
C ARG A 17 -1.20 10.14 -17.75
N LYS A 18 -2.37 9.70 -17.31
CA LYS A 18 -2.62 9.39 -15.89
C LYS A 18 -1.75 8.19 -15.47
N PRO A 19 -1.14 8.22 -14.27
CA PRO A 19 -0.34 7.13 -13.76
C PRO A 19 -1.18 5.87 -13.62
N ARG A 20 -0.53 4.72 -13.78
CA ARG A 20 -1.18 3.41 -13.66
C ARG A 20 -0.30 2.45 -12.87
N LEU A 21 -0.90 1.75 -11.92
CA LEU A 21 -0.36 0.54 -11.32
C LEU A 21 -0.73 -0.64 -12.20
N THR A 22 0.27 -1.40 -12.62
CA THR A 22 0.08 -2.69 -13.31
C THR A 22 0.62 -3.79 -12.43
N ILE A 23 -0.16 -4.85 -12.24
CA ILE A 23 0.23 -6.06 -11.53
C ILE A 23 0.10 -7.24 -12.47
N TRP A 24 1.16 -8.03 -12.58
CA TRP A 24 1.35 -9.06 -13.57
C TRP A 24 1.82 -10.35 -12.90
N ASN A 25 1.29 -11.51 -13.30
CA ASN A 25 1.92 -12.78 -12.99
C ASN A 25 3.01 -13.04 -14.03
N TRP A 26 4.27 -12.87 -13.64
CA TRP A 26 5.40 -12.93 -14.58
C TRP A 26 5.67 -14.36 -15.08
N LYS A 27 5.25 -15.39 -14.34
CA LYS A 27 5.41 -16.79 -14.77
C LYS A 27 4.40 -17.21 -15.83
N THR A 28 3.14 -16.82 -15.63
CA THR A 28 2.05 -17.20 -16.56
C THR A 28 1.89 -16.18 -17.69
N SER A 29 2.60 -15.06 -17.62
CA SER A 29 2.38 -13.91 -18.49
C SER A 29 0.96 -13.33 -18.42
N ASN A 30 0.17 -13.67 -17.39
CA ASN A 30 -1.20 -13.17 -17.23
C ASN A 30 -1.25 -11.89 -16.40
N ARG A 31 -1.84 -10.84 -16.98
CA ARG A 31 -2.06 -9.56 -16.30
C ARG A 31 -3.13 -9.70 -15.22
N ILE A 32 -2.77 -9.47 -13.96
CA ILE A 32 -3.66 -9.63 -12.82
C ILE A 32 -4.55 -8.39 -12.68
N TYR A 33 -3.94 -7.20 -12.70
CA TYR A 33 -4.64 -5.95 -12.42
C TYR A 33 -4.00 -4.78 -13.18
N VAL A 34 -4.83 -3.83 -13.61
CA VAL A 34 -4.40 -2.51 -14.07
C VAL A 34 -5.34 -1.46 -13.52
N SER A 35 -4.80 -0.50 -12.79
CA SER A 35 -5.59 0.64 -12.31
C SER A 35 -5.98 1.56 -13.47
N PHE A 36 -7.24 2.00 -13.49
CA PHE A 36 -7.69 3.03 -14.44
C PHE A 36 -7.31 4.45 -13.99
N PHE A 37 -7.32 4.67 -12.68
CA PHE A 37 -7.04 5.95 -12.07
C PHE A 37 -6.34 5.74 -10.74
N ILE A 38 -5.20 6.40 -10.58
CA ILE A 38 -4.52 6.58 -9.30
C ILE A 38 -4.44 8.09 -9.07
N PRO A 39 -4.80 8.59 -7.88
CA PRO A 39 -4.58 9.98 -7.52
C PRO A 39 -3.13 10.37 -7.85
N LEU A 40 -2.97 11.46 -8.60
CA LEU A 40 -1.70 11.82 -9.22
C LEU A 40 -0.62 12.30 -8.24
N VAL A 41 -1.01 12.60 -7.00
CA VAL A 41 -0.21 13.40 -6.08
C VAL A 41 0.33 12.51 -4.97
N ASP A 42 1.64 12.31 -5.00
CA ASP A 42 2.46 11.76 -3.91
C ASP A 42 1.99 10.40 -3.36
N THR A 43 1.60 9.54 -4.29
CA THR A 43 1.25 8.15 -4.03
C THR A 43 2.41 7.22 -4.35
N ASP A 44 2.75 6.38 -3.39
CA ASP A 44 3.63 5.23 -3.55
C ASP A 44 2.88 3.93 -3.23
N PHE A 45 3.46 2.77 -3.53
CA PHE A 45 2.81 1.48 -3.31
C PHE A 45 3.79 0.36 -2.99
N THR A 46 3.30 -0.66 -2.30
CA THR A 46 4.04 -1.92 -2.13
C THR A 46 3.10 -3.12 -2.12
N LEU A 47 3.58 -4.25 -2.66
CA LEU A 47 2.85 -5.51 -2.62
C LEU A 47 2.99 -6.14 -1.23
N LEU A 48 1.88 -6.59 -0.66
CA LEU A 48 1.84 -7.35 0.60
C LEU A 48 1.83 -8.86 0.32
N SER A 49 1.12 -9.26 -0.72
CA SER A 49 1.04 -10.62 -1.24
C SER A 49 0.77 -10.57 -2.76
N PRO A 50 0.67 -11.71 -3.46
CA PRO A 50 0.27 -11.72 -4.87
C PRO A 50 -1.12 -11.15 -5.16
N SER A 51 -2.01 -11.12 -4.15
CA SER A 51 -3.38 -10.64 -4.27
C SER A 51 -3.68 -9.41 -3.41
N THR A 52 -2.72 -8.87 -2.67
CA THR A 52 -2.95 -7.71 -1.80
C THR A 52 -1.80 -6.74 -1.89
N TYR A 53 -2.13 -5.45 -1.83
CA TYR A 53 -1.15 -4.37 -1.89
C TYR A 53 -1.62 -3.21 -1.04
N LEU A 54 -0.69 -2.32 -0.70
CA LEU A 54 -1.02 -1.04 -0.09
C LEU A 54 -0.59 0.10 -0.98
N MET A 55 -1.27 1.24 -0.84
CA MET A 55 -0.92 2.51 -1.43
C MET A 55 -0.83 3.57 -0.35
N THR A 56 0.10 4.51 -0.49
CA THR A 56 0.18 5.68 0.38
C THR A 56 -0.56 6.86 -0.27
N SER A 57 -1.13 7.72 0.55
CA SER A 57 -1.73 8.97 0.11
C SER A 57 -1.19 10.10 0.99
N ALA A 58 -0.69 11.16 0.36
CA ALA A 58 -0.31 12.39 1.05
C ALA A 58 -1.51 13.35 1.22
N LEU A 59 -2.71 13.01 0.72
CA LEU A 59 -3.87 13.89 0.83
C LEU A 59 -4.25 14.14 2.29
N ARG A 60 -4.45 15.41 2.66
CA ARG A 60 -4.77 15.85 4.03
C ARG A 60 -3.66 15.45 5.00
N ALA A 61 -4.01 14.79 6.11
CA ALA A 61 -3.05 14.23 7.06
C ALA A 61 -2.40 12.92 6.59
N GLY A 62 -2.69 12.49 5.36
CA GLY A 62 -2.19 11.27 4.74
C GLY A 62 -2.78 9.96 5.29
N SER A 63 -2.60 8.90 4.52
CA SER A 63 -3.07 7.56 4.90
C SER A 63 -2.33 6.42 4.20
N ILE A 64 -2.53 5.22 4.73
CA ILE A 64 -2.17 3.94 4.12
C ILE A 64 -3.46 3.22 3.72
N GLN A 65 -3.63 2.96 2.44
CA GLN A 65 -4.84 2.34 1.86
C GLN A 65 -4.52 0.90 1.47
N LEU A 66 -5.27 -0.06 2.02
CA LEU A 66 -5.08 -1.49 1.80
C LEU A 66 -6.09 -2.02 0.79
N TYR A 67 -5.59 -2.72 -0.22
CA TYR A 67 -6.38 -3.25 -1.32
C TYR A 67 -6.22 -4.76 -1.45
N THR A 68 -7.31 -5.43 -1.82
CA THR A 68 -7.31 -6.83 -2.25
C THR A 68 -7.70 -6.92 -3.72
N LEU A 69 -7.08 -7.84 -4.44
CA LEU A 69 -7.36 -8.14 -5.84
C LEU A 69 -8.36 -9.29 -5.89
N VAL A 70 -9.47 -9.06 -6.57
CA VAL A 70 -10.45 -10.10 -6.88
C VAL A 70 -10.22 -10.53 -8.31
N SER A 71 -9.87 -11.81 -8.47
CA SER A 71 -9.79 -12.45 -9.78
C SER A 71 -11.16 -12.33 -10.44
N PRO A 72 -11.25 -12.01 -11.74
CA PRO A 72 -12.51 -12.18 -12.44
C PRO A 72 -12.80 -13.68 -12.35
N THR A 73 -13.80 -14.04 -11.55
CA THR A 73 -14.34 -15.39 -11.58
C THR A 73 -14.64 -15.66 -13.03
N HIS A 74 -14.16 -16.80 -13.56
CA HIS A 74 -14.58 -17.29 -14.85
C HIS A 74 -16.08 -17.49 -14.75
N SER A 75 -16.86 -16.44 -15.06
CA SER A 75 -18.28 -16.57 -15.28
C SER A 75 -18.38 -17.57 -16.42
N SER A 76 -18.83 -18.77 -16.10
CA SER A 76 -18.95 -19.92 -16.99
C SER A 76 -19.87 -19.65 -18.19
N ASP A 77 -20.49 -18.46 -18.25
CA ASP A 77 -21.44 -18.03 -19.26
C ASP A 77 -20.83 -17.16 -20.37
N ALA A 78 -19.52 -16.87 -20.34
CA ALA A 78 -18.85 -16.03 -21.34
C ALA A 78 -18.30 -16.85 -22.54
N ILE A 79 -19.18 -17.53 -23.29
CA ILE A 79 -18.79 -18.31 -24.49
C ILE A 79 -18.47 -17.42 -25.72
N SER A 80 -18.70 -16.11 -25.66
CA SER A 80 -18.64 -15.23 -26.85
C SER A 80 -17.85 -13.92 -26.69
N SER A 81 -17.19 -13.68 -25.55
CA SER A 81 -16.35 -12.50 -25.39
C SER A 81 -14.95 -12.76 -25.96
N PRO A 82 -14.38 -11.85 -26.77
CA PRO A 82 -13.02 -12.00 -27.26
C PRO A 82 -12.04 -12.15 -26.08
N PRO A 83 -10.91 -12.87 -26.24
CA PRO A 83 -9.91 -13.15 -25.19
C PRO A 83 -9.16 -11.90 -24.67
N ASN A 84 -9.67 -10.70 -24.95
CA ASN A 84 -9.13 -9.44 -24.49
C ASN A 84 -9.52 -9.20 -23.02
N ALA A 85 -8.84 -9.95 -22.16
CA ALA A 85 -8.41 -9.62 -20.82
C ALA A 85 -9.51 -9.15 -19.85
N SER A 86 -10.16 -10.11 -19.19
CA SER A 86 -10.77 -9.84 -17.89
C SER A 86 -9.64 -9.47 -16.92
N TYR A 87 -9.56 -8.19 -16.57
CA TYR A 87 -8.68 -7.74 -15.49
C TYR A 87 -9.35 -8.04 -14.16
N GLY A 88 -8.54 -8.42 -13.17
CA GLY A 88 -9.00 -8.39 -11.79
C GLY A 88 -9.45 -6.98 -11.41
N SER A 89 -10.35 -6.92 -10.45
CA SER A 89 -10.73 -5.68 -9.78
C SER A 89 -9.92 -5.52 -8.50
N ALA A 90 -9.64 -4.30 -8.09
CA ALA A 90 -9.08 -4.01 -6.78
C ALA A 90 -10.17 -3.45 -5.87
N ILE A 91 -10.30 -4.02 -4.69
CA ILE A 91 -11.26 -3.60 -3.66
C ILE A 91 -10.47 -2.93 -2.56
N HIS A 92 -10.85 -1.69 -2.24
CA HIS A 92 -10.30 -0.93 -1.12
C HIS A 92 -10.93 -1.45 0.18
N LEU A 93 -10.14 -2.10 1.04
CA LEU A 93 -10.66 -2.70 2.28
C LEU A 93 -10.48 -1.81 3.50
N VAL A 94 -9.36 -1.10 3.61
CA VAL A 94 -8.98 -0.39 4.84
C VAL A 94 -8.24 0.89 4.51
N THR A 95 -8.57 1.98 5.21
CA THR A 95 -7.78 3.21 5.29
C THR A 95 -7.20 3.33 6.70
N LEU A 96 -5.88 3.27 6.85
CA LEU A 96 -5.18 3.57 8.10
C LEU A 96 -4.68 5.02 8.04
N HIS A 97 -5.22 5.89 8.89
CA HIS A 97 -4.85 7.31 8.90
C HIS A 97 -3.54 7.55 9.65
N PHE A 98 -2.67 8.40 9.11
CA PHE A 98 -1.53 8.95 9.84
C PHE A 98 -1.98 9.90 10.96
N PRO A 99 -1.07 10.32 11.87
CA PRO A 99 -1.41 11.28 12.91
C PRO A 99 -2.02 12.55 12.29
N PRO A 100 -3.09 13.12 12.89
CA PRO A 100 -3.63 14.40 12.44
C PRO A 100 -2.54 15.48 12.43
N THR A 101 -2.47 16.27 11.36
CA THR A 101 -1.59 17.44 11.27
C THR A 101 -2.30 18.70 11.75
N THR A 102 -1.53 19.72 12.12
CA THR A 102 -2.09 21.05 12.40
C THR A 102 -2.33 21.79 11.08
N PRO A 103 -3.19 22.83 11.02
CA PRO A 103 -3.48 23.56 9.77
C PRO A 103 -2.29 24.22 9.07
N ARG A 104 -1.11 24.23 9.70
CA ARG A 104 0.13 24.81 9.16
C ARG A 104 1.14 23.75 8.71
N VAL A 105 0.74 22.48 8.73
CA VAL A 105 1.58 21.33 8.41
C VAL A 105 0.83 20.44 7.42
N ASP A 106 1.39 20.32 6.22
CA ASP A 106 0.91 19.38 5.21
C ASP A 106 1.90 18.24 5.03
N ILE A 107 1.38 17.09 4.59
CA ILE A 107 2.25 16.01 4.13
C ILE A 107 2.54 16.25 2.66
N ALA A 108 3.81 16.54 2.36
CA ALA A 108 4.28 16.71 1.00
C ALA A 108 4.50 15.36 0.31
N GLN A 109 4.95 14.34 1.05
CA GLN A 109 5.27 13.05 0.47
C GLN A 109 5.16 11.92 1.48
N VAL A 110 4.67 10.76 1.03
CA VAL A 110 4.75 9.49 1.77
C VAL A 110 5.30 8.41 0.85
N VAL A 111 6.54 7.99 1.09
CA VAL A 111 7.20 6.89 0.38
C VAL A 111 7.11 5.63 1.22
N VAL A 112 6.86 4.49 0.59
CA VAL A 112 6.86 3.20 1.28
C VAL A 112 7.91 2.27 0.71
N GLU A 113 8.74 1.76 1.62
CA GLU A 113 9.71 0.72 1.35
C GLU A 113 9.36 -0.52 2.15
N ALA A 114 9.64 -1.69 1.60
CA ALA A 114 9.39 -2.94 2.30
C ALA A 114 10.61 -3.84 2.15
N SER A 115 10.95 -4.55 3.22
CA SER A 115 11.99 -5.58 3.17
C SER A 115 11.70 -6.61 2.07
N PRO A 116 12.71 -7.21 1.42
CA PRO A 116 12.47 -8.22 0.38
C PRO A 116 11.68 -9.41 0.91
N THR A 117 10.76 -9.94 0.08
CA THR A 117 10.10 -11.22 0.38
C THR A 117 10.96 -12.38 -0.10
N GLU A 118 11.23 -13.34 0.77
CA GLU A 118 11.99 -14.54 0.40
C GLU A 118 11.11 -15.46 -0.46
N ALA A 119 11.35 -15.44 -1.78
CA ALA A 119 10.71 -16.38 -2.68
C ALA A 119 11.30 -17.78 -2.47
N ARG A 120 10.50 -18.71 -1.91
CA ARG A 120 10.87 -20.12 -1.68
C ARG A 120 12.06 -20.30 -0.73
N ALA A 121 11.87 -19.96 0.54
CA ALA A 121 12.83 -20.26 1.59
C ALA A 121 13.25 -21.74 1.58
N LEU A 122 14.56 -22.01 1.66
CA LEU A 122 15.07 -23.38 1.73
C LEU A 122 14.53 -24.09 3.00
N PRO A 123 14.21 -25.39 2.92
CA PRO A 123 13.87 -26.15 4.11
C PRO A 123 15.05 -26.15 5.10
N ASN A 124 14.75 -26.15 6.41
CA ASN A 124 15.72 -26.25 7.52
C ASN A 124 16.66 -25.06 7.76
N ARG A 125 16.33 -23.83 7.32
CA ARG A 125 17.09 -22.64 7.74
C ARG A 125 16.87 -22.35 9.23
N PRO A 126 17.92 -22.00 9.98
CA PRO A 126 17.81 -21.69 11.41
C PRO A 126 16.97 -20.44 11.68
N CYS A 127 16.90 -19.52 10.72
CA CYS A 127 16.06 -18.33 10.79
C CYS A 127 15.18 -18.29 9.53
N LYS A 128 13.91 -18.65 9.68
CA LYS A 128 12.89 -18.45 8.65
C LYS A 128 12.02 -17.28 9.09
N GLN A 129 12.10 -16.16 8.38
CA GLN A 129 11.21 -15.03 8.62
C GLN A 129 9.81 -15.41 8.14
N LYS A 130 8.78 -15.15 8.97
CA LYS A 130 7.40 -15.29 8.52
C LYS A 130 7.03 -14.06 7.69
N ASP A 131 6.17 -14.24 6.69
CA ASP A 131 5.68 -13.11 5.88
C ASP A 131 4.99 -12.03 6.74
N SER A 132 4.38 -12.42 7.86
CA SER A 132 3.81 -11.50 8.86
C SER A 132 4.84 -10.59 9.52
N ASP A 133 6.09 -11.03 9.60
CA ASP A 133 7.18 -10.34 10.30
C ASP A 133 7.90 -9.36 9.38
N ARG A 134 7.53 -9.31 8.10
CA ARG A 134 8.06 -8.36 7.12
C ARG A 134 7.83 -6.93 7.60
N LEU A 135 8.88 -6.12 7.58
CA LEU A 135 8.82 -4.72 7.98
C LEU A 135 8.59 -3.83 6.75
N HIS A 136 7.69 -2.85 6.95
CA HIS A 136 7.41 -1.74 6.05
C HIS A 136 7.90 -0.45 6.68
N LEU A 137 8.63 0.33 5.91
CA LEU A 137 9.22 1.61 6.28
C LEU A 137 8.49 2.69 5.49
N PHE A 138 7.90 3.64 6.21
CA PHE A 138 7.24 4.80 5.62
C PHE A 138 8.09 6.03 5.88
N SER A 139 8.59 6.65 4.81
CA SER A 139 9.28 7.95 4.90
C SER A 139 8.28 9.05 4.58
N THR A 140 7.95 9.86 5.58
CA THR A 140 6.98 10.94 5.47
C THR A 140 7.68 12.29 5.54
N GLN A 141 7.47 13.13 4.52
CA GLN A 141 7.93 14.51 4.51
C GLN A 141 6.75 15.44 4.83
N TYR A 142 6.96 16.30 5.82
CA TYR A 142 6.02 17.34 6.24
C TYR A 142 6.56 18.70 5.87
N ASP A 143 5.71 19.54 5.26
CA ASP A 143 6.01 20.94 4.95
C ASP A 143 5.34 21.84 5.99
N ILE A 144 6.10 22.77 6.58
CA ILE A 144 5.63 23.67 7.66
C ILE A 144 5.59 25.11 7.14
N TYR A 145 4.39 25.68 7.02
CA TYR A 145 4.17 27.00 6.38
C TYR A 145 4.32 28.21 7.31
N ASP A 146 4.53 28.01 8.61
CA ASP A 146 4.57 29.11 9.59
C ASP A 146 5.93 29.81 9.68
N MET A 147 6.95 29.22 9.09
CA MET A 147 8.32 29.69 9.21
C MET A 147 8.73 30.42 7.93
N ARG A 148 9.39 31.57 8.10
CA ARG A 148 9.81 32.47 6.99
C ARG A 148 10.75 31.79 6.00
N GLU A 149 11.32 30.66 6.37
CA GLU A 149 12.11 29.76 5.54
C GLU A 149 11.38 28.41 5.59
N GLY A 150 10.93 27.91 4.43
CA GLY A 150 10.16 26.66 4.37
C GLY A 150 10.94 25.53 5.04
N HIS A 151 10.47 25.09 6.20
CA HIS A 151 11.09 23.96 6.92
C HIS A 151 10.35 22.69 6.58
N THR A 152 11.11 21.68 6.21
CA THR A 152 10.62 20.33 6.00
C THR A 152 11.08 19.43 7.14
N ILE A 153 10.17 18.69 7.76
CA ILE A 153 10.51 17.62 8.71
C ILE A 153 10.33 16.29 8.00
N ARG A 154 11.27 15.36 8.20
CA ARG A 154 11.14 13.99 7.72
C ARG A 154 11.05 13.02 8.89
N THR A 155 10.05 12.16 8.87
CA THR A 155 9.93 11.06 9.83
C THR A 155 9.98 9.73 9.10
N VAL A 156 10.50 8.73 9.80
CA VAL A 156 10.52 7.35 9.34
C VAL A 156 9.66 6.53 10.29
N THR A 157 8.67 5.84 9.75
CA THR A 157 7.74 5.00 10.52
C THR A 157 7.89 3.54 10.12
N PHE A 158 8.10 2.66 11.10
CA PHE A 158 8.19 1.21 10.89
C PHE A 158 6.89 0.53 11.31
N VAL A 159 6.37 -0.34 10.45
CA VAL A 159 5.16 -1.14 10.72
C VAL A 159 5.38 -2.57 10.24
N HIS A 160 4.97 -3.55 11.05
CA HIS A 160 4.98 -4.95 10.64
C HIS A 160 3.81 -5.27 9.69
N GLN A 161 4.06 -6.11 8.69
CA GLN A 161 3.06 -6.54 7.72
C GLN A 161 1.84 -7.20 8.38
N GLY A 162 2.05 -7.96 9.46
CA GLY A 162 0.97 -8.59 10.22
C GLY A 162 -0.12 -7.62 10.65
N VAL A 163 0.23 -6.36 10.95
CA VAL A 163 -0.72 -5.30 11.33
C VAL A 163 -1.70 -5.04 10.19
N PHE A 164 -1.21 -4.90 8.95
CA PHE A 164 -2.05 -4.68 7.77
C PHE A 164 -2.99 -5.85 7.54
N MET A 165 -2.46 -7.08 7.63
CA MET A 165 -3.25 -8.29 7.44
C MET A 165 -4.38 -8.40 8.48
N THR A 166 -4.10 -8.11 9.75
CA THR A 166 -5.12 -8.11 10.81
C THR A 166 -6.25 -7.11 10.53
N TYR A 167 -5.95 -5.90 10.05
CA TYR A 167 -7.01 -4.94 9.71
C TYR A 167 -7.80 -5.34 8.45
N MET A 168 -7.15 -5.96 7.46
CA MET A 168 -7.85 -6.51 6.29
C MET A 168 -8.81 -7.64 6.69
N GLU A 169 -8.37 -8.55 7.56
CA GLU A 169 -9.22 -9.59 8.14
C GLU A 169 -10.39 -8.99 8.93
N LYS A 170 -10.13 -7.97 9.76
CA LYS A 170 -11.18 -7.25 10.50
C LYS A 170 -12.23 -6.64 9.56
N ALA A 171 -11.82 -5.99 8.48
CA ALA A 171 -12.75 -5.42 7.49
C ALA A 171 -13.58 -6.50 6.78
N GLN A 172 -12.96 -7.63 6.43
CA GLN A 172 -13.66 -8.77 5.84
C GLN A 172 -14.70 -9.36 6.80
N SER A 173 -14.33 -9.55 8.06
CA SER A 173 -15.23 -10.08 9.10
C SER A 173 -16.42 -9.15 9.32
N GLN A 174 -16.21 -7.84 9.38
CA GLN A 174 -17.30 -6.86 9.49
C GLN A 174 -18.25 -6.90 8.29
N ALA A 175 -17.72 -7.05 7.07
CA ALA A 175 -18.54 -7.20 5.87
C ALA A 175 -19.42 -8.47 5.96
N ASN A 176 -18.82 -9.58 6.38
CA ASN A 176 -19.51 -10.86 6.53
C ASN A 176 -20.60 -10.81 7.62
N GLU A 177 -20.32 -10.19 8.77
CA GLU A 177 -21.30 -9.98 9.85
C GLU A 177 -22.48 -9.11 9.39
N ALA A 178 -22.22 -8.13 8.52
CA ALA A 178 -23.26 -7.32 7.89
C ALA A 178 -23.99 -8.02 6.73
N GLY A 179 -23.55 -9.23 6.32
CA GLY A 179 -24.09 -9.94 5.15
C GLY A 179 -23.79 -9.24 3.82
N ILE A 180 -22.76 -8.40 3.77
CA ILE A 180 -22.37 -7.62 2.59
C ILE A 180 -21.10 -8.24 1.99
N ALA A 181 -21.13 -8.59 0.71
CA ALA A 181 -19.92 -9.00 0.01
C ALA A 181 -18.97 -7.81 -0.15
N ILE A 182 -17.65 -8.00 0.01
CA ILE A 182 -16.67 -6.91 -0.18
C ILE A 182 -16.66 -6.33 -1.61
N THR A 183 -17.18 -7.08 -2.58
CA THR A 183 -17.37 -6.66 -3.97
C THR A 183 -18.63 -5.81 -4.18
N ASP A 184 -19.53 -5.76 -3.20
CA ASP A 184 -20.78 -5.03 -3.29
C ASP A 184 -20.53 -3.52 -3.27
N ALA A 185 -21.29 -2.76 -4.06
CA ALA A 185 -21.14 -1.31 -4.13
C ALA A 185 -21.49 -0.58 -2.82
N SER A 186 -22.25 -1.23 -1.93
CA SER A 186 -22.57 -0.74 -0.59
C SER A 186 -21.46 -0.97 0.43
N PHE A 187 -20.47 -1.82 0.12
CA PHE A 187 -19.33 -2.03 1.00
C PHE A 187 -18.55 -0.74 1.19
N LYS A 188 -18.27 -0.39 2.45
CA LYS A 188 -17.47 0.78 2.82
C LYS A 188 -16.14 0.30 3.42
N PRO A 189 -15.00 0.85 2.95
CA PRO A 189 -13.71 0.56 3.55
C PRO A 189 -13.70 0.87 5.05
N LEU A 190 -12.96 0.06 5.82
CA LEU A 190 -12.75 0.28 7.24
C LEU A 190 -11.79 1.47 7.44
N GLU A 191 -12.29 2.54 8.03
CA GLU A 191 -11.52 3.75 8.35
C GLU A 191 -10.97 3.66 9.78
N VAL A 192 -9.64 3.62 9.93
CA VAL A 192 -8.98 3.42 11.24
C VAL A 192 -8.13 4.64 11.60
N PRO A 193 -8.51 5.40 12.64
CA PRO A 193 -7.75 6.58 13.04
C PRO A 193 -6.41 6.20 13.66
N TRP A 194 -5.42 7.08 13.56
CA TRP A 194 -4.08 6.87 14.13
C TRP A 194 -4.13 6.44 15.59
N THR A 195 -4.99 7.03 16.40
CA THR A 195 -5.13 6.73 17.84
C THR A 195 -5.48 5.27 18.13
N GLU A 196 -6.09 4.55 17.18
CA GLU A 196 -6.42 3.12 17.32
C GLU A 196 -5.24 2.22 16.94
N TRP A 197 -4.60 2.48 15.79
CA TRP A 197 -3.61 1.55 15.22
C TRP A 197 -2.15 1.98 15.44
N GLY A 198 -1.85 3.27 15.36
CA GLY A 198 -0.49 3.82 15.29
C GLY A 198 0.32 3.59 16.56
N PRO A 199 -0.06 4.13 17.74
CA PRO A 199 0.74 4.08 18.96
C PRO A 199 1.21 2.67 19.39
N ARG A 200 0.43 1.64 19.06
CA ARG A 200 0.76 0.24 19.40
C ARG A 200 1.67 -0.40 18.36
N ASN A 201 1.40 -0.14 17.08
CA ASN A 201 1.94 -0.92 15.97
C ASN A 201 3.03 -0.20 15.15
N ALA A 202 3.18 1.10 15.35
CA ALA A 202 4.14 1.93 14.65
C ALA A 202 5.31 2.31 15.58
N ARG A 203 6.51 2.41 15.01
CA ARG A 203 7.65 3.06 15.65
C ARG A 203 8.08 4.21 14.77
N VAL A 204 8.05 5.43 15.31
CA VAL A 204 8.38 6.66 14.58
C VAL A 204 9.75 7.14 15.03
N ILE A 205 10.61 7.46 14.07
CA ILE A 205 11.89 8.09 14.29
C ILE A 205 11.86 9.42 13.55
N GLU A 206 12.06 10.52 14.27
CA GLU A 206 12.28 11.81 13.65
C GLU A 206 13.70 11.85 13.08
N THR A 207 13.81 12.29 11.83
CA THR A 207 15.09 12.28 11.14
C THR A 207 15.47 13.69 10.72
N ASN A 208 16.43 14.28 11.42
CA ASN A 208 17.05 15.55 11.06
C ASN A 208 18.11 15.31 9.99
N TRP A 209 17.71 15.03 8.74
CA TRP A 209 18.64 14.77 7.62
C TRP A 209 19.43 16.00 7.15
N ALA A 210 19.37 17.11 7.88
CA ALA A 210 20.07 18.32 7.50
C ALA A 210 21.61 18.23 7.57
N LEU A 211 22.25 17.16 8.09
CA LEU A 211 23.70 17.20 8.33
C LEU A 211 24.59 15.99 8.00
N ASP A 212 24.13 14.75 7.75
CA ASP A 212 25.08 13.60 7.78
C ASP A 212 25.20 12.70 6.52
N CYS A 213 24.40 12.89 5.47
CA CYS A 213 24.58 12.08 4.25
C CYS A 213 25.76 12.51 3.35
N GLY A 214 26.48 13.58 3.71
CA GLY A 214 27.71 13.99 3.02
C GLY A 214 28.98 13.23 3.43
N ARG A 215 28.91 12.22 4.32
CA ARG A 215 30.09 11.51 4.84
C ARG A 215 30.27 10.07 4.38
N TYR A 216 29.38 9.54 3.54
CA TYR A 216 29.53 8.20 2.98
C TYR A 216 29.16 8.17 1.50
N VAL A 217 30.03 8.77 0.67
CA VAL A 217 30.25 8.40 -0.74
C VAL A 217 31.75 8.36 -0.96
#